data_AF-A0AAJ0CWD1-F1
#
_entry.id   AF-A0AAJ0CWD1-F1
#
_cell.length_a   1.000
_cell.length_b   1.000
_cell.length_c   1.000
_cell.angle_alpha   90.00
_cell.angle_beta   90.00
_cell.angle_gamma   90.00
#
_symmetry.space_group_name_H-M   'P 1'
#
loop_
_entity.id
_entity.type
_entity.pdbx_description
1 polymer ?
#
loop_
_entity_poly.entity_id
_entity_poly.type
_entity_poly.pdbx_seq_one_letter_code
_entity_poly.pdbx_strand_id
1 'polypeptide(L)'
;MGQEESTIVDESVRPETLSDRSLSAVSDYIKHGTKKRIVVLTGAGISTAAGIPDFRSPRTGLYNNLARLNLPYAEAVFDISYFRQHPEPFYVLAQELYPGKFYPTVSHAFIALLARKGLLQMLFTQNIDCLERSAGVPAEKIIEAHGSFATQRCIECKTEFPDDEMKDHVFGGIVPHCNQPDCNGTVKPDIVFFGEDLPKAFGDNSYQTAMADVVLILGTSLTVYPFAGLPEMAQAKKPRVLFNMERVGNIGNRADDVIELGSCDEGIRKLADELGWRDELESSWREVVGDEEADRQLRSAKERGEEIEDEVHKLTQGVESALKFDDSDSEDGESAIPEEKAVTPEDIALRKQADEDRAKASGSSSAVTDAPGDEKSTSTTPKTMSEVVIARDQPEAPSSKTLNDTEKPSL
;
A
#
# COMPACT_ATOMS: atom_id res chain seq x y z
N MET A 1 -1.27 5.30 -16.69
CA MET A 1 -1.30 3.82 -16.85
C MET A 1 -2.63 3.33 -16.29
N GLY A 2 -3.23 2.34 -16.94
CA GLY A 2 -4.67 2.10 -16.96
C GLY A 2 -5.32 1.92 -15.60
N GLN A 3 -6.44 2.63 -15.40
CA GLN A 3 -7.52 2.17 -14.53
C GLN A 3 -8.15 0.96 -15.23
N GLU A 4 -7.56 -0.22 -15.07
CA GLU A 4 -8.32 -1.44 -15.35
C GLU A 4 -9.45 -1.50 -14.32
N GLU A 5 -10.70 -1.51 -14.80
CA GLU A 5 -11.87 -1.65 -13.94
C GLU A 5 -11.69 -2.89 -13.07
N SER A 6 -11.67 -2.68 -11.76
CA SER A 6 -11.38 -3.71 -10.79
C SER A 6 -12.60 -4.63 -10.67
N THR A 7 -12.73 -5.60 -11.57
CA THR A 7 -13.87 -6.54 -11.60
C THR A 7 -13.76 -7.51 -10.42
N ILE A 8 -14.74 -7.46 -9.53
CA ILE A 8 -14.89 -8.46 -8.47
C ILE A 8 -15.23 -9.79 -9.14
N VAL A 9 -14.57 -10.88 -8.70
CA VAL A 9 -14.95 -12.22 -9.15
C VAL A 9 -16.39 -12.47 -8.75
N ASP A 10 -17.20 -12.82 -9.76
CA ASP A 10 -18.59 -13.19 -9.57
C ASP A 10 -18.72 -14.27 -8.48
N GLU A 11 -19.65 -14.09 -7.54
CA GLU A 11 -19.85 -14.99 -6.41
C GLU A 11 -20.14 -16.44 -6.85
N SER A 12 -20.66 -16.64 -8.05
CA SER A 12 -20.90 -17.97 -8.64
C SER A 12 -19.62 -18.72 -9.01
N VAL A 13 -18.51 -18.01 -9.23
CA VAL A 13 -17.19 -18.64 -9.45
C VAL A 13 -16.73 -19.21 -8.12
N ARG A 14 -16.53 -20.52 -8.05
CA ARG A 14 -16.03 -21.17 -6.83
C ARG A 14 -14.51 -20.98 -6.68
N PRO A 15 -13.99 -20.85 -5.45
CA PRO A 15 -12.54 -20.91 -5.22
C PRO A 15 -11.95 -22.23 -5.71
N GLU A 16 -10.67 -22.21 -6.12
CA GLU A 16 -10.00 -23.42 -6.63
C GLU A 16 -9.26 -24.18 -5.53
N THR A 17 -8.83 -23.47 -4.48
CA THR A 17 -7.98 -23.99 -3.40
C THR A 17 -8.66 -23.92 -2.05
N LEU A 18 -9.37 -22.83 -1.76
CA LEU A 18 -10.17 -22.68 -0.55
C LEU A 18 -11.53 -23.40 -0.69
N SER A 19 -12.18 -23.73 0.42
CA SER A 19 -13.56 -24.25 0.38
C SER A 19 -14.58 -23.17 -0.01
N ASP A 20 -14.31 -21.92 0.40
CA ASP A 20 -15.09 -20.71 0.18
C ASP A 20 -14.20 -19.48 0.41
N ARG A 21 -14.74 -18.26 0.22
CA ARG A 21 -13.99 -17.01 0.41
C ARG A 21 -14.12 -16.45 1.83
N SER A 22 -13.88 -17.27 2.85
CA SER A 22 -13.92 -16.84 4.26
C SER A 22 -12.57 -16.97 4.96
N LEU A 23 -12.42 -16.25 6.07
CA LEU A 23 -11.28 -16.42 6.98
C LEU A 23 -11.22 -17.83 7.58
N SER A 24 -12.36 -18.51 7.73
CA SER A 24 -12.42 -19.89 8.20
C SER A 24 -11.76 -20.85 7.21
N ALA A 25 -12.09 -20.71 5.92
CA ALA A 25 -11.44 -21.48 4.85
C ALA A 25 -9.93 -21.20 4.73
N VAL A 26 -9.53 -19.94 4.93
CA VAL A 26 -8.10 -19.56 4.99
C VAL A 26 -7.41 -20.21 6.19
N SER A 27 -8.03 -20.19 7.37
CA SER A 27 -7.51 -20.83 8.59
C SER A 27 -7.34 -22.34 8.40
N ASP A 28 -8.34 -23.01 7.85
CA ASP A 28 -8.28 -24.44 7.53
C ASP A 28 -7.14 -24.73 6.55
N TYR A 29 -7.00 -23.92 5.50
CA TYR A 29 -5.90 -24.05 4.56
C TYR A 29 -4.52 -23.85 5.23
N ILE A 30 -4.37 -22.89 6.15
CA ILE A 30 -3.13 -22.66 6.89
C ILE A 30 -2.80 -23.85 7.81
N LYS A 31 -3.81 -24.43 8.48
CA LYS A 31 -3.65 -25.56 9.41
C LYS A 31 -3.42 -26.89 8.67
N HIS A 32 -3.93 -27.05 7.46
CA HIS A 32 -3.96 -28.33 6.77
C HIS A 32 -2.67 -28.68 6.00
N GLY A 33 -2.19 -29.91 6.20
CA GLY A 33 -1.11 -30.53 5.43
C GLY A 33 0.28 -30.06 5.85
N THR A 34 1.12 -29.69 4.88
CA THR A 34 2.47 -29.19 5.13
C THR A 34 2.42 -27.74 5.63
N LYS A 35 3.41 -27.38 6.46
CA LYS A 35 3.62 -26.02 6.93
C LYS A 35 3.62 -25.02 5.76
N LYS A 36 2.76 -24.02 5.83
CA LYS A 36 2.62 -22.99 4.78
C LYS A 36 3.70 -21.92 4.90
N ARG A 37 4.17 -21.44 3.75
CA ARG A 37 5.01 -20.24 3.63
C ARG A 37 4.11 -19.01 3.51
N ILE A 38 4.00 -18.22 4.57
CA ILE A 38 3.17 -17.01 4.58
C ILE A 38 4.05 -15.80 4.30
N VAL A 39 3.74 -15.07 3.22
CA VAL A 39 4.32 -13.74 2.97
C VAL A 39 3.34 -12.69 3.44
N VAL A 40 3.82 -11.69 4.17
CA VAL A 40 3.01 -10.59 4.67
C VAL A 40 3.47 -9.30 4.01
N LEU A 41 2.52 -8.51 3.51
CA LEU A 41 2.74 -7.21 2.88
C LEU A 41 2.01 -6.15 3.71
N THR A 42 2.74 -5.18 4.25
CA THR A 42 2.17 -4.16 5.15
C THR A 42 2.37 -2.75 4.63
N GLY A 43 1.47 -1.86 5.06
CA GLY A 43 1.61 -0.41 4.91
C GLY A 43 1.08 0.33 6.14
N ALA A 44 0.92 1.64 6.04
CA ALA A 44 0.71 2.51 7.19
C ALA A 44 -0.58 2.20 7.99
N GLY A 45 -1.57 1.54 7.36
CA GLY A 45 -2.83 1.17 7.99
C GLY A 45 -2.66 0.30 9.24
N ILE A 46 -1.62 -0.56 9.30
CA ILE A 46 -1.39 -1.40 10.49
C ILE A 46 -0.87 -0.62 11.70
N SER A 47 -0.35 0.60 11.50
CA SER A 47 0.22 1.46 12.54
C SER A 47 -0.74 2.54 13.03
N THR A 48 -1.91 2.68 12.40
CA THR A 48 -2.91 3.71 12.77
C THR A 48 -3.39 3.58 14.22
N ALA A 49 -3.60 2.36 14.71
CA ALA A 49 -3.99 2.12 16.10
C ALA A 49 -2.90 2.47 17.12
N ALA A 50 -1.62 2.50 16.71
CA ALA A 50 -0.51 2.96 17.55
C ALA A 50 -0.51 4.48 17.75
N GLY A 51 -1.34 5.22 17.00
CA GLY A 51 -1.36 6.69 16.99
C GLY A 51 -0.45 7.31 15.94
N ILE A 52 0.14 6.50 15.06
CA ILE A 52 0.90 6.99 13.90
C ILE A 52 -0.12 7.30 12.80
N PRO A 53 -0.27 8.57 12.38
CA PRO A 53 -1.15 8.87 11.26
C PRO A 53 -0.62 8.17 10.01
N ASP A 54 -1.52 7.64 9.19
CA ASP A 54 -1.11 7.22 7.86
C ASP A 54 -0.72 8.44 7.01
N PHE A 55 -0.28 8.22 5.78
CA PHE A 55 0.10 9.36 4.93
C PHE A 55 -1.12 10.09 4.35
N ARG A 56 -2.17 9.34 3.97
CA ARG A 56 -3.17 9.79 2.99
C ARG A 56 -4.58 9.96 3.54
N SER A 57 -4.88 9.49 4.75
CA SER A 57 -6.24 9.56 5.29
C SER A 57 -6.71 11.01 5.35
N PRO A 58 -7.96 11.28 4.92
CA PRO A 58 -8.57 12.58 5.08
C PRO A 58 -8.52 13.02 6.55
N ARG A 59 -8.16 14.29 6.80
CA ARG A 59 -8.11 14.96 8.13
C ARG A 59 -7.02 14.47 9.11
N THR A 60 -6.73 13.18 9.18
CA THR A 60 -5.77 12.62 10.14
C THR A 60 -4.41 12.31 9.53
N GLY A 61 -4.33 12.12 8.21
CA GLY A 61 -3.10 11.76 7.52
C GLY A 61 -2.00 12.81 7.64
N LEU A 62 -0.74 12.37 7.65
CA LEU A 62 0.46 13.20 7.80
C LEU A 62 0.44 14.39 6.83
N TYR A 63 0.06 14.17 5.58
CA TYR A 63 0.01 15.19 4.54
C TYR A 63 -0.94 16.35 4.85
N ASN A 64 -2.05 16.12 5.56
CA ASN A 64 -2.94 17.19 5.98
C ASN A 64 -2.29 18.07 7.06
N ASN A 65 -1.51 17.48 7.96
CA ASN A 65 -0.82 18.18 9.04
C ASN A 65 0.45 18.94 8.57
N LEU A 66 0.91 18.65 7.36
CA LEU A 66 2.08 19.28 6.73
C LEU A 66 1.76 20.61 6.02
N ALA A 67 0.47 21.01 5.94
CA ALA A 67 0.07 22.27 5.32
C ALA A 67 0.78 23.51 5.92
N ARG A 68 1.20 23.45 7.18
CA ARG A 68 1.99 24.50 7.87
C ARG A 68 3.40 24.70 7.29
N LEU A 69 3.95 23.72 6.57
CA LEU A 69 5.32 23.77 6.05
C LEU A 69 5.43 24.43 4.67
N ASN A 70 4.32 24.96 4.12
CA ASN A 70 4.26 25.67 2.83
C ASN A 70 4.92 24.88 1.68
N LEU A 71 4.67 23.57 1.64
CA LEU A 71 5.19 22.65 0.62
C LEU A 71 4.45 22.86 -0.72
N PRO A 72 5.12 22.66 -1.86
CA PRO A 72 4.47 22.77 -3.17
C PRO A 72 3.39 21.70 -3.40
N TYR A 73 3.56 20.53 -2.79
CA TYR A 73 2.62 19.42 -2.69
C TYR A 73 3.02 18.58 -1.46
N ALA A 74 2.11 17.77 -0.92
CA ALA A 74 2.33 17.17 0.40
C ALA A 74 3.46 16.14 0.43
N GLU A 75 3.64 15.40 -0.67
CA GLU A 75 4.71 14.41 -0.84
C GLU A 75 6.10 15.02 -0.98
N ALA A 76 6.23 16.34 -1.19
CA ALA A 76 7.50 17.01 -1.46
C ALA A 76 8.52 16.85 -0.30
N VAL A 77 8.04 16.71 0.94
CA VAL A 77 8.91 16.47 2.10
C VAL A 77 9.67 15.14 2.03
N PHE A 78 9.16 14.19 1.25
CA PHE A 78 9.79 12.89 0.97
C PHE A 78 10.29 12.79 -0.48
N ASP A 79 10.49 13.89 -1.19
CA ASP A 79 11.06 13.91 -2.54
C ASP A 79 12.55 14.25 -2.48
N ILE A 80 13.42 13.41 -3.07
CA ILE A 80 14.87 13.60 -2.95
C ILE A 80 15.37 14.87 -3.65
N SER A 81 14.70 15.29 -4.73
CA SER A 81 15.06 16.51 -5.46
C SER A 81 14.67 17.75 -4.67
N TYR A 82 13.54 17.69 -3.96
CA TYR A 82 13.11 18.74 -3.04
C TYR A 82 14.03 18.80 -1.81
N PHE A 83 14.31 17.66 -1.17
CA PHE A 83 15.18 17.55 0.01
C PHE A 83 16.59 18.12 -0.23
N ARG A 84 17.14 17.93 -1.44
CA ARG A 84 18.44 18.50 -1.83
C ARG A 84 18.47 20.03 -1.82
N GLN A 85 17.33 20.68 -2.05
CA GLN A 85 17.19 22.14 -2.12
C GLN A 85 16.66 22.73 -0.81
N HIS A 86 15.77 22.00 -0.14
CA HIS A 86 15.03 22.40 1.05
C HIS A 86 14.95 21.23 2.04
N PRO A 87 16.06 20.88 2.72
CA PRO A 87 16.09 19.78 3.68
C PRO A 87 15.35 20.09 4.99
N GLU A 88 15.19 21.36 5.35
CA GLU A 88 14.69 21.80 6.65
C GLU A 88 13.28 21.27 6.98
N PRO A 89 12.28 21.29 6.05
CA PRO A 89 10.96 20.75 6.32
C PRO A 89 10.98 19.28 6.74
N PHE A 90 11.90 18.48 6.19
CA PHE A 90 12.03 17.08 6.61
C PHE A 90 12.53 16.96 8.05
N TYR A 91 13.50 17.77 8.49
CA TYR A 91 14.00 17.66 9.88
C TYR A 91 13.00 18.17 10.92
N VAL A 92 12.17 19.15 10.56
CA VAL A 92 11.02 19.54 11.40
C VAL A 92 10.08 18.35 11.60
N LEU A 93 9.83 17.60 10.52
CA LEU A 93 8.99 16.40 10.56
C LEU A 93 9.67 15.22 11.26
N ALA A 94 10.97 15.01 11.05
CA ALA A 94 11.74 13.91 11.61
C ALA A 94 11.74 13.94 13.14
N GLN A 95 11.72 15.12 13.75
CA GLN A 95 11.58 15.27 15.20
C GLN A 95 10.25 14.71 15.72
N GLU A 96 9.17 14.88 14.96
CA GLU A 96 7.85 14.35 15.30
C GLU A 96 7.82 12.82 15.13
N LEU A 97 8.43 12.31 14.05
CA LEU A 97 8.47 10.90 13.69
C LEU A 97 9.56 10.06 14.39
N TYR A 98 10.44 10.69 15.19
CA TYR A 98 11.59 10.01 15.78
C TYR A 98 11.16 8.76 16.58
N PRO A 99 11.82 7.59 16.40
CA PRO A 99 11.43 6.33 17.04
C PRO A 99 11.34 6.39 18.57
N GLY A 100 10.52 5.50 19.14
CA GLY A 100 10.39 5.29 20.60
C GLY A 100 9.15 5.92 21.26
N LYS A 101 8.27 6.56 20.49
CA LYS A 101 7.00 7.14 20.99
C LYS A 101 5.79 6.22 20.82
N PHE A 102 5.92 5.21 19.97
CA PHE A 102 4.80 4.38 19.52
C PHE A 102 5.08 2.91 19.82
N TYR A 103 4.00 2.17 20.03
CA TYR A 103 4.04 0.76 20.39
C TYR A 103 3.39 -0.10 19.30
N PRO A 104 3.86 -1.33 19.08
CA PRO A 104 3.27 -2.24 18.11
C PRO A 104 1.76 -2.45 18.32
N THR A 105 1.04 -2.64 17.22
CA THR A 105 -0.40 -2.99 17.25
C THR A 105 -0.59 -4.51 17.28
N VAL A 106 -1.85 -4.96 17.39
CA VAL A 106 -2.18 -6.40 17.31
C VAL A 106 -1.75 -6.99 15.97
N SER A 107 -1.90 -6.24 14.88
CA SER A 107 -1.43 -6.65 13.55
C SER A 107 0.07 -6.97 13.55
N HIS A 108 0.89 -6.14 14.21
CA HIS A 108 2.33 -6.40 14.33
C HIS A 108 2.63 -7.64 15.19
N ALA A 109 1.95 -7.78 16.33
CA ALA A 109 2.09 -8.93 17.22
C ALA A 109 1.71 -10.25 16.53
N PHE A 110 0.72 -10.22 15.64
CA PHE A 110 0.35 -11.39 14.84
C PHE A 110 1.45 -11.79 13.87
N ILE A 111 2.13 -10.84 13.23
CA ILE A 111 3.28 -11.14 12.34
C ILE A 111 4.43 -11.75 13.14
N ALA A 112 4.70 -11.25 14.34
CA ALA A 112 5.69 -11.86 15.25
C ALA A 112 5.26 -13.27 15.69
N LEU A 113 3.96 -13.49 15.92
CA LEU A 113 3.41 -14.81 16.22
C LEU A 113 3.57 -15.79 15.04
N LEU A 114 3.34 -15.34 13.80
CA LEU A 114 3.62 -16.14 12.59
C LEU A 114 5.10 -16.54 12.52
N ALA A 115 6.01 -15.63 12.88
CA ALA A 115 7.44 -15.92 12.93
C ALA A 115 7.77 -16.96 14.02
N ARG A 116 7.23 -16.83 15.23
CA ARG A 116 7.42 -17.79 16.33
C ARG A 116 6.87 -19.18 16.01
N LYS A 117 5.74 -19.25 15.31
CA LYS A 117 5.18 -20.51 14.78
C LYS A 117 5.94 -21.01 13.54
N GLY A 118 6.89 -20.22 13.04
CA GLY A 118 7.74 -20.45 11.87
C GLY A 118 6.98 -20.54 10.55
N LEU A 119 5.80 -19.91 10.47
CA LEU A 119 4.97 -19.80 9.27
C LEU A 119 5.34 -18.58 8.42
N LEU A 120 5.95 -17.56 9.03
CA LEU A 120 6.40 -16.37 8.32
C LEU A 120 7.57 -16.71 7.39
N GLN A 121 7.33 -16.60 6.08
CA GLN A 121 8.35 -16.71 5.06
C GLN A 121 9.15 -15.41 4.97
N MET A 122 8.45 -14.30 4.75
CA MET A 122 9.01 -12.95 4.63
C MET A 122 7.92 -11.91 4.93
N LEU A 123 8.30 -10.82 5.58
CA LEU A 123 7.52 -9.61 5.76
C LEU A 123 8.10 -8.52 4.87
N PHE A 124 7.29 -7.94 3.99
CA PHE A 124 7.62 -6.72 3.28
C PHE A 124 6.79 -5.58 3.88
N THR A 125 7.44 -4.53 4.37
CA THR A 125 6.77 -3.37 4.92
C THR A 125 7.11 -2.11 4.14
N GLN A 126 6.10 -1.28 3.89
CA GLN A 126 6.27 0.10 3.40
C GLN A 126 6.52 1.09 4.53
N ASN A 127 6.35 0.66 5.78
CA ASN A 127 6.46 1.51 6.95
C ASN A 127 7.93 1.74 7.30
N ILE A 128 8.18 2.88 7.94
CA ILE A 128 9.49 3.33 8.40
C ILE A 128 9.57 3.44 9.92
N ASP A 129 8.46 3.11 10.61
CA ASP A 129 8.25 3.29 12.06
C ASP A 129 8.96 2.24 12.94
N CYS A 130 9.48 1.17 12.31
CA CYS A 130 10.19 0.06 12.96
C CYS A 130 9.34 -0.75 13.96
N LEU A 131 8.00 -0.63 13.94
CA LEU A 131 7.13 -1.34 14.89
C LEU A 131 7.15 -2.85 14.68
N GLU A 132 7.49 -3.35 13.50
CA GLU A 132 7.67 -4.77 13.21
C GLU A 132 8.84 -5.36 14.03
N ARG A 133 9.95 -4.62 14.13
CA ARG A 133 11.11 -5.01 14.95
C ARG A 133 10.75 -4.98 16.44
N SER A 134 10.08 -3.91 16.87
CA SER A 134 9.61 -3.75 18.25
C SER A 134 8.61 -4.84 18.67
N ALA A 135 7.83 -5.38 17.73
CA ALA A 135 6.95 -6.52 17.98
C ALA A 135 7.68 -7.86 18.13
N GLY A 136 8.98 -7.91 17.82
CA GLY A 136 9.80 -9.12 17.89
C GLY A 136 9.82 -9.94 16.59
N VAL A 137 9.51 -9.35 15.43
CA VAL A 137 9.75 -10.02 14.15
C VAL A 137 11.27 -10.13 13.92
N PRO A 138 11.82 -11.32 13.60
CA PRO A 138 13.25 -11.49 13.36
C PRO A 138 13.74 -10.62 12.20
N ALA A 139 14.88 -9.96 12.36
CA ALA A 139 15.40 -8.99 11.39
C ALA A 139 15.60 -9.60 9.99
N GLU A 140 16.03 -10.87 9.91
CA GLU A 140 16.23 -11.61 8.66
C GLU A 140 14.91 -11.96 7.93
N LYS A 141 13.77 -11.72 8.57
CA LYS A 141 12.43 -11.90 8.00
C LYS A 141 11.78 -10.58 7.57
N ILE A 142 12.43 -9.43 7.78
CA ILE A 142 11.87 -8.12 7.48
C ILE A 142 12.59 -7.52 6.27
N ILE A 143 11.80 -7.11 5.28
CA ILE A 143 12.23 -6.25 4.18
C ILE A 143 11.53 -4.91 4.34
N GLU A 144 12.28 -3.93 4.84
CA GLU A 144 11.89 -2.52 4.93
C GLU A 144 11.99 -1.90 3.53
N ALA A 145 10.93 -2.02 2.74
CA ALA A 145 10.93 -1.63 1.34
C ALA A 145 11.19 -0.13 1.13
N HIS A 146 10.74 0.69 2.07
CA HIS A 146 11.01 2.13 2.10
C HIS A 146 12.08 2.51 3.13
N GLY A 147 12.90 1.55 3.54
CA GLY A 147 13.94 1.78 4.54
C GLY A 147 13.39 2.08 5.93
N SER A 148 14.20 2.70 6.79
CA SER A 148 13.82 2.95 8.19
C SER A 148 14.66 4.05 8.84
N PHE A 149 14.24 4.49 10.02
CA PHE A 149 15.03 5.39 10.89
C PHE A 149 16.17 4.68 11.64
N ALA A 150 16.45 3.41 11.35
CA ALA A 150 17.42 2.62 12.11
C ALA A 150 18.88 3.00 11.84
N THR A 151 19.17 3.55 10.66
CA THR A 151 20.50 4.04 10.28
C THR A 151 20.37 5.30 9.42
N GLN A 152 21.47 6.02 9.21
CA GLN A 152 21.52 7.24 8.39
C GLN A 152 22.81 7.33 7.58
N ARG A 153 22.70 7.91 6.38
CA ARG A 153 23.81 8.05 5.43
C ARG A 153 23.77 9.39 4.70
N CYS A 154 24.96 9.86 4.30
CA CYS A 154 25.08 10.99 3.38
C CYS A 154 24.40 10.67 2.05
N ILE A 155 23.59 11.59 1.51
CA ILE A 155 22.89 11.36 0.25
C ILE A 155 23.84 11.28 -0.97
N GLU A 156 25.04 11.85 -0.86
CA GLU A 156 26.05 11.90 -1.94
C GLU A 156 27.02 10.73 -1.88
N CYS A 157 27.83 10.64 -0.82
CA CYS A 157 28.90 9.64 -0.72
C CYS A 157 28.46 8.33 -0.05
N LYS A 158 27.21 8.26 0.45
CA LYS A 158 26.63 7.10 1.16
C LYS A 158 27.38 6.68 2.43
N THR A 159 28.29 7.51 2.94
CA THR A 159 28.97 7.28 4.22
C THR A 159 27.96 7.30 5.35
N GLU A 160 28.05 6.33 6.25
CA GLU A 160 27.25 6.25 7.47
C GLU A 160 27.52 7.45 8.38
N PHE A 161 26.46 7.91 9.04
CA PHE A 161 26.52 8.99 10.00
C PHE A 161 26.16 8.46 11.39
N PRO A 162 26.82 8.88 12.47
CA PRO A 162 26.57 8.30 13.81
C PRO A 162 25.16 8.61 14.35
N ASP A 163 24.55 7.64 15.06
CA ASP A 163 23.20 7.75 15.63
C ASP A 163 23.08 8.91 16.63
N ASP A 164 24.05 9.04 17.53
CA ASP A 164 24.05 10.07 18.58
C ASP A 164 24.12 11.48 17.96
N GLU A 165 24.93 11.66 16.92
CA GLU A 165 25.01 12.93 16.19
C GLU A 165 23.70 13.20 15.44
N MET A 166 23.12 12.21 14.77
CA MET A 166 21.85 12.38 14.05
C MET A 166 20.73 12.80 15.00
N LYS A 167 20.71 12.19 16.19
CA LYS A 167 19.77 12.53 17.24
C LYS A 167 19.90 14.00 17.64
N ASP A 168 21.11 14.47 17.94
CA ASP A 168 21.35 15.86 18.32
C ASP A 168 20.92 16.84 17.22
N HIS A 169 21.19 16.50 15.96
CA HIS A 169 20.75 17.27 14.80
C HIS A 169 19.22 17.35 14.67
N VAL A 170 18.53 16.20 14.75
CA VAL A 170 17.06 16.14 14.63
C VAL A 170 16.39 16.90 15.77
N PHE A 171 16.82 16.68 17.02
CA PHE A 171 16.23 17.37 18.18
C PHE A 171 16.63 18.85 18.27
N GLY A 172 17.78 19.23 17.68
CA GLY A 172 18.21 20.61 17.55
C GLY A 172 17.56 21.37 16.38
N GLY A 173 16.86 20.68 15.47
CA GLY A 173 16.33 21.27 14.25
C GLY A 173 17.42 21.74 13.27
N ILE A 174 18.58 21.08 13.30
CA ILE A 174 19.77 21.44 12.51
C ILE A 174 19.97 20.41 11.42
N VAL A 175 20.09 20.85 10.17
CA VAL A 175 20.38 19.97 9.03
C VAL A 175 21.81 19.38 9.19
N PRO A 176 21.95 18.04 9.28
CA PRO A 176 23.24 17.37 9.34
C PRO A 176 23.93 17.33 7.97
N HIS A 177 25.24 17.55 7.99
CA HIS A 177 26.12 17.43 6.83
C HIS A 177 27.12 16.30 7.05
N CYS A 178 27.65 15.75 5.95
CA CYS A 178 28.57 14.63 6.00
C CYS A 178 29.85 14.97 6.77
N ASN A 179 30.31 14.04 7.59
CA ASN A 179 31.57 14.16 8.35
C ASN A 179 32.82 13.93 7.49
N GLN A 180 32.69 13.61 6.20
CA GLN A 180 33.82 13.40 5.30
C GLN A 180 34.39 14.73 4.81
N PRO A 181 35.71 14.98 4.93
CA PRO A 181 36.32 16.28 4.58
C PRO A 181 36.05 16.76 3.15
N ASP A 182 35.97 15.81 2.21
CA ASP A 182 35.77 16.08 0.79
C ASP A 182 34.29 15.99 0.35
N CYS A 183 33.35 15.85 1.31
CA CYS A 183 31.91 15.74 1.03
C CYS A 183 31.12 16.71 1.90
N ASN A 184 30.39 17.63 1.27
CA ASN A 184 29.48 18.55 1.97
C ASN A 184 28.00 18.16 1.83
N GLY A 185 27.72 16.90 1.46
CA GLY A 185 26.37 16.42 1.25
C GLY A 185 25.55 16.37 2.54
N THR A 186 24.24 16.57 2.45
CA THR A 186 23.33 16.41 3.59
C THR A 186 23.16 14.92 3.95
N VAL A 187 22.78 14.65 5.19
CA VAL A 187 22.68 13.29 5.73
C VAL A 187 21.25 13.01 6.16
N LYS A 188 20.58 12.01 5.60
CA LYS A 188 19.24 11.63 6.06
C LYS A 188 19.24 10.22 6.66
N PRO A 189 18.24 9.88 7.51
CA PRO A 189 17.91 8.50 7.80
C PRO A 189 17.74 7.70 6.50
N ASP A 190 18.02 6.41 6.55
CA ASP A 190 17.94 5.50 5.41
C ASP A 190 16.49 5.13 5.06
N ILE A 191 15.65 6.15 4.95
CA ILE A 191 14.29 6.13 4.41
C ILE A 191 14.37 6.41 2.91
N VAL A 192 13.66 5.65 2.11
CA VAL A 192 13.58 5.85 0.67
C VAL A 192 12.67 7.02 0.36
N PHE A 193 13.22 8.05 -0.29
CA PHE A 193 12.45 9.18 -0.81
C PHE A 193 11.96 8.89 -2.23
N PHE A 194 10.91 9.58 -2.67
CA PHE A 194 10.53 9.60 -4.08
C PHE A 194 11.71 10.07 -4.93
N GLY A 195 12.00 9.30 -5.99
CA GLY A 195 13.17 9.49 -6.84
C GLY A 195 14.41 8.70 -6.42
N GLU A 196 14.39 7.99 -5.29
CA GLU A 196 15.44 7.05 -4.90
C GLU A 196 15.09 5.60 -5.25
N ASP A 197 16.12 4.79 -5.46
CA ASP A 197 15.98 3.34 -5.60
C ASP A 197 15.60 2.71 -4.26
N LEU A 198 14.74 1.69 -4.31
CA LEU A 198 14.46 0.85 -3.14
C LEU A 198 15.74 0.07 -2.72
N PRO A 199 15.83 -0.37 -1.46
CA PRO A 199 16.97 -1.15 -1.00
C PRO A 199 17.13 -2.42 -1.83
N LYS A 200 18.37 -2.81 -2.14
CA LYS A 200 18.68 -4.02 -2.91
C LYS A 200 17.98 -5.27 -2.36
N ALA A 201 17.84 -5.34 -1.04
CA ALA A 201 17.13 -6.41 -0.34
C ALA A 201 15.68 -6.59 -0.83
N PHE A 202 14.98 -5.53 -1.24
CA PHE A 202 13.65 -5.61 -1.83
C PHE A 202 13.67 -6.40 -3.14
N GLY A 203 14.54 -6.00 -4.08
CA GLY A 203 14.67 -6.67 -5.38
C GLY A 203 15.10 -8.13 -5.21
N ASP A 204 16.13 -8.36 -4.40
CA ASP A 204 16.71 -9.69 -4.13
C ASP A 204 15.70 -10.66 -3.51
N ASN A 205 14.71 -10.18 -2.75
CA ASN A 205 13.78 -11.03 -2.02
C ASN A 205 12.36 -11.03 -2.59
N SER A 206 12.01 -10.17 -3.54
CA SER A 206 10.66 -10.09 -4.13
C SER A 206 10.11 -11.45 -4.62
N TYR A 207 10.98 -12.33 -5.13
CA TYR A 207 10.63 -13.70 -5.55
C TYR A 207 10.02 -14.57 -4.44
N GLN A 208 10.23 -14.23 -3.17
CA GLN A 208 9.65 -14.93 -2.02
C GLN A 208 8.11 -14.91 -2.09
N THR A 209 7.53 -13.84 -2.63
CA THR A 209 6.07 -13.75 -2.83
C THR A 209 5.56 -14.78 -3.83
N ALA A 210 6.34 -15.10 -4.86
CA ALA A 210 6.02 -16.18 -5.81
C ALA A 210 6.16 -17.59 -5.22
N MET A 211 6.88 -17.73 -4.10
CA MET A 211 7.03 -18.97 -3.36
C MET A 211 5.97 -19.12 -2.25
N ALA A 212 5.19 -18.07 -1.96
CA ALA A 212 4.22 -18.06 -0.89
C ALA A 212 3.09 -19.08 -1.13
N ASP A 213 2.64 -19.72 -0.05
CA ASP A 213 1.41 -20.50 -0.06
C ASP A 213 0.18 -19.65 0.25
N VAL A 214 0.38 -18.55 0.98
CA VAL A 214 -0.63 -17.52 1.30
C VAL A 214 0.07 -16.16 1.33
N VAL A 215 -0.56 -15.14 0.76
CA VAL A 215 -0.11 -13.75 0.87
C VAL A 215 -1.12 -12.96 1.69
N LEU A 216 -0.70 -12.42 2.83
CA LEU A 216 -1.52 -11.52 3.66
C LEU A 216 -1.14 -10.07 3.33
N ILE A 217 -2.14 -9.24 3.03
CA ILE A 217 -1.98 -7.85 2.62
C ILE A 217 -2.71 -7.00 3.64
N LEU A 218 -1.99 -6.21 4.44
CA LEU A 218 -2.54 -5.49 5.57
C LEU A 218 -2.29 -3.99 5.43
N GLY A 219 -3.36 -3.19 5.52
CA GLY A 219 -3.25 -1.75 5.77
C GLY A 219 -2.46 -0.97 4.72
N THR A 220 -2.62 -1.27 3.43
CA THR A 220 -1.92 -0.58 2.34
C THR A 220 -2.86 -0.20 1.21
N SER A 221 -2.60 0.94 0.56
CA SER A 221 -3.33 1.36 -0.64
C SER A 221 -2.89 0.66 -1.93
N LEU A 222 -1.74 -0.04 -1.91
CA LEU A 222 -1.10 -0.63 -3.11
C LEU A 222 -0.97 0.34 -4.30
N THR A 223 -0.62 1.61 -4.03
CA THR A 223 -0.47 2.62 -5.09
C THR A 223 0.98 2.96 -5.44
N VAL A 224 1.94 2.53 -4.61
CA VAL A 224 3.36 2.87 -4.77
C VAL A 224 4.10 1.67 -5.35
N TYR A 225 4.64 1.85 -6.56
CA TYR A 225 5.49 0.85 -7.21
C TYR A 225 6.95 1.02 -6.79
N PRO A 226 7.72 -0.07 -6.72
CA PRO A 226 7.39 -1.45 -7.16
C PRO A 226 6.62 -2.29 -6.13
N PHE A 227 6.39 -1.81 -4.90
CA PHE A 227 5.74 -2.58 -3.84
C PHE A 227 4.35 -3.09 -4.23
N ALA A 228 3.55 -2.24 -4.88
CA ALA A 228 2.20 -2.57 -5.36
C ALA A 228 2.14 -3.79 -6.30
N GLY A 229 3.24 -4.18 -6.93
CA GLY A 229 3.33 -5.37 -7.79
C GLY A 229 3.56 -6.68 -7.03
N LEU A 230 3.95 -6.66 -5.76
CA LEU A 230 4.24 -7.88 -4.99
C LEU A 230 3.04 -8.85 -4.94
N PRO A 231 1.79 -8.42 -4.66
CA PRO A 231 0.63 -9.32 -4.64
C PRO A 231 0.40 -10.06 -5.96
N GLU A 232 0.86 -9.53 -7.09
CA GLU A 232 0.66 -10.15 -8.41
C GLU A 232 1.62 -11.31 -8.64
N MET A 233 2.79 -11.28 -8.00
CA MET A 233 3.79 -12.35 -8.05
C MET A 233 3.30 -13.65 -7.40
N ALA A 234 2.29 -13.57 -6.53
CA ALA A 234 1.65 -14.74 -5.95
C ALA A 234 1.10 -15.65 -7.07
N GLN A 235 1.30 -16.95 -6.95
CA GLN A 235 0.81 -17.91 -7.95
C GLN A 235 -0.72 -17.90 -8.01
N ALA A 236 -1.30 -18.14 -9.19
CA ALA A 236 -2.73 -17.94 -9.47
C ALA A 236 -3.70 -18.65 -8.50
N LYS A 237 -3.33 -19.83 -7.98
CA LYS A 237 -4.14 -20.65 -7.06
C LYS A 237 -3.80 -20.43 -5.59
N LYS A 238 -2.85 -19.54 -5.27
CA LYS A 238 -2.44 -19.29 -3.89
C LYS A 238 -3.31 -18.17 -3.32
N PRO A 239 -3.97 -18.38 -2.17
CA PRO A 239 -4.83 -17.37 -1.58
C PRO A 239 -4.09 -16.07 -1.32
N ARG A 240 -4.75 -14.95 -1.64
CA ARG A 240 -4.37 -13.61 -1.19
C ARG A 240 -5.46 -13.09 -0.28
N VAL A 241 -5.09 -12.59 0.89
CA VAL A 241 -6.05 -12.15 1.90
C VAL A 241 -5.79 -10.69 2.21
N LEU A 242 -6.78 -9.84 1.95
CA LEU A 242 -6.71 -8.40 2.22
C LEU A 242 -7.38 -8.09 3.56
N PHE A 243 -6.66 -7.38 4.44
CA PHE A 243 -7.18 -6.74 5.63
C PHE A 243 -6.99 -5.23 5.48
N ASN A 244 -8.05 -4.50 5.20
CA ASN A 244 -7.94 -3.07 4.93
C ASN A 244 -9.28 -2.35 5.09
N MET A 245 -9.27 -1.03 5.27
CA MET A 245 -10.51 -0.23 5.30
C MET A 245 -11.26 -0.26 3.96
N GLU A 246 -10.50 -0.34 2.86
CA GLU A 246 -11.02 -0.28 1.50
C GLU A 246 -10.41 -1.36 0.63
N ARG A 247 -11.12 -1.75 -0.43
CA ARG A 247 -10.56 -2.62 -1.46
C ARG A 247 -9.49 -1.86 -2.27
N VAL A 248 -8.36 -2.52 -2.52
CA VAL A 248 -7.19 -1.90 -3.16
C VAL A 248 -6.59 -2.80 -4.23
N GLY A 249 -5.93 -2.18 -5.21
CA GLY A 249 -5.31 -2.88 -6.34
C GLY A 249 -6.29 -3.81 -7.08
N ASN A 250 -5.81 -5.01 -7.40
CA ASN A 250 -6.58 -6.07 -8.05
C ASN A 250 -6.99 -7.19 -7.09
N ILE A 251 -7.04 -6.93 -5.78
CA ILE A 251 -7.44 -7.95 -4.81
C ILE A 251 -8.96 -8.13 -4.86
N GLY A 252 -9.41 -9.38 -4.95
CA GLY A 252 -10.79 -9.76 -5.25
C GLY A 252 -11.02 -10.19 -6.70
N ASN A 253 -9.99 -10.09 -7.56
CA ASN A 253 -10.07 -10.48 -8.97
C ASN A 253 -9.72 -11.97 -9.19
N ARG A 254 -9.22 -12.68 -8.16
CA ARG A 254 -8.91 -14.12 -8.24
C ARG A 254 -9.91 -14.95 -7.45
N ALA A 255 -10.12 -16.19 -7.89
CA ALA A 255 -11.11 -17.09 -7.30
C ALA A 255 -10.88 -17.35 -5.80
N ASP A 256 -9.62 -17.41 -5.37
CA ASP A 256 -9.17 -17.65 -3.99
C ASP A 256 -8.78 -16.38 -3.21
N ASP A 257 -9.10 -15.19 -3.72
CA ASP A 257 -8.92 -13.96 -2.96
C ASP A 257 -9.99 -13.86 -1.85
N VAL A 258 -9.56 -13.44 -0.66
CA VAL A 258 -10.43 -13.15 0.49
C VAL A 258 -10.23 -11.70 0.91
N ILE A 259 -11.32 -10.99 1.15
CA ILE A 259 -11.30 -9.57 1.53
C ILE A 259 -12.01 -9.42 2.87
N GLU A 260 -11.29 -8.96 3.88
CA GLU A 260 -11.79 -8.59 5.19
C GLU A 260 -11.70 -7.05 5.31
N LEU A 261 -12.83 -6.38 5.12
CA LEU A 261 -12.89 -4.92 5.23
C LEU A 261 -13.11 -4.47 6.68
N GLY A 262 -12.42 -3.40 7.05
CA GLY A 262 -12.44 -2.81 8.39
C GLY A 262 -11.04 -2.57 8.94
N SER A 263 -10.94 -2.36 10.25
CA SER A 263 -9.64 -2.16 10.88
C SER A 263 -8.78 -3.43 10.78
N CYS A 264 -7.48 -3.25 10.53
CA CYS A 264 -6.56 -4.39 10.42
C CYS A 264 -6.55 -5.23 11.70
N ASP A 265 -6.55 -4.59 12.86
CA ASP A 265 -6.50 -5.29 14.16
C ASP A 265 -7.75 -6.14 14.42
N GLU A 266 -8.94 -5.69 14.04
CA GLU A 266 -10.16 -6.49 14.17
C GLU A 266 -10.18 -7.66 13.17
N GLY A 267 -9.79 -7.41 11.92
CA GLY A 267 -9.67 -8.48 10.92
C GLY A 267 -8.66 -9.56 11.32
N ILE A 268 -7.52 -9.15 11.88
CA ILE A 268 -6.50 -10.06 12.40
C ILE A 268 -7.00 -10.81 13.63
N ARG A 269 -7.77 -10.18 14.52
CA ARG A 269 -8.43 -10.87 15.63
C ARG A 269 -9.40 -11.95 15.15
N LYS A 270 -10.22 -11.65 14.13
CA LYS A 270 -11.12 -12.64 13.50
C LYS A 270 -10.33 -13.82 12.93
N LEU A 271 -9.24 -13.56 12.19
CA LEU A 271 -8.38 -14.62 11.69
C LEU A 271 -7.72 -15.42 12.83
N ALA A 272 -7.31 -14.75 13.91
CA ALA A 272 -6.75 -15.41 15.08
C ALA A 272 -7.78 -16.27 15.82
N ASP A 273 -9.04 -15.85 15.88
CA ASP A 273 -10.15 -16.64 16.41
C ASP A 273 -10.32 -17.94 15.58
N GLU A 274 -10.39 -17.82 14.25
CA GLU A 274 -10.47 -18.98 13.33
C GLU A 274 -9.24 -19.89 13.46
N LEU A 275 -8.06 -19.33 13.70
CA LEU A 275 -6.82 -20.09 13.90
C LEU A 275 -6.75 -20.76 15.30
N GLY A 276 -7.59 -20.33 16.25
CA GLY A 276 -7.51 -20.73 17.65
C GLY A 276 -6.31 -20.13 18.38
N TRP A 277 -5.83 -18.96 17.94
CA TRP A 277 -4.64 -18.27 18.46
C TRP A 277 -4.98 -16.96 19.18
N ARG A 278 -6.26 -16.66 19.40
CA ARG A 278 -6.69 -15.39 19.98
C ARG A 278 -6.03 -15.07 21.32
N ASP A 279 -6.13 -16.00 22.28
CA ASP A 279 -5.59 -15.78 23.63
C ASP A 279 -4.07 -15.63 23.61
N GLU A 280 -3.37 -16.42 22.79
CA GLU A 280 -1.91 -16.34 22.62
C GLU A 280 -1.49 -15.02 21.96
N LEU A 281 -2.25 -14.55 20.97
CA LEU A 281 -2.03 -13.27 20.31
C LEU A 281 -2.21 -12.12 21.30
N GLU A 282 -3.34 -12.05 22.01
CA GLU A 282 -3.62 -10.96 22.96
C GLU A 282 -2.62 -10.97 24.12
N SER A 283 -2.29 -12.15 24.66
CA SER A 283 -1.29 -12.28 25.73
C SER A 283 0.08 -11.79 25.28
N SER A 284 0.54 -12.19 24.10
CA SER A 284 1.87 -11.79 23.62
C SER A 284 1.93 -10.33 23.17
N TRP A 285 0.85 -9.79 22.63
CA TRP A 285 0.75 -8.36 22.34
C TRP A 285 0.83 -7.54 23.64
N ARG A 286 0.04 -7.88 24.66
CA ARG A 286 0.05 -7.22 25.97
C ARG A 286 1.41 -7.34 26.68
N GLU A 287 2.11 -8.46 26.53
CA GLU A 287 3.47 -8.62 27.06
C GLU A 287 4.45 -7.62 26.41
N VAL A 288 4.32 -7.35 25.11
CA VAL A 288 5.20 -6.43 24.38
C VAL A 288 4.89 -4.97 24.71
N VAL A 289 3.61 -4.59 24.75
CA VAL A 289 3.21 -3.16 24.86
C VAL A 289 2.85 -2.72 26.28
N GLY A 290 2.52 -3.66 27.16
CA GLY A 290 1.97 -3.41 28.48
C GLY A 290 0.46 -3.16 28.48
N ASP A 291 -0.21 -3.47 29.58
CA ASP A 291 -1.68 -3.39 29.68
C ASP A 291 -2.24 -1.98 29.48
N GLU A 292 -1.59 -0.95 30.03
CA GLU A 292 -2.04 0.43 29.91
C GLU A 292 -2.11 0.91 28.46
N GLU A 293 -1.08 0.56 27.67
CA GLU A 293 -0.98 0.89 26.26
C GLU A 293 -1.95 0.06 25.42
N ALA A 294 -2.06 -1.24 25.69
CA ALA A 294 -3.04 -2.11 25.03
C ALA A 294 -4.46 -1.56 25.21
N ASP A 295 -4.82 -1.16 26.42
CA ASP A 295 -6.14 -0.61 26.73
C ASP A 295 -6.34 0.78 26.08
N ARG A 296 -5.28 1.59 25.94
CA ARG A 296 -5.32 2.87 25.20
C ARG A 296 -5.64 2.62 23.72
N GLN A 297 -4.95 1.69 23.07
CA GLN A 297 -5.19 1.37 21.66
C GLN A 297 -6.62 0.83 21.45
N LEU A 298 -7.12 -0.02 22.37
CA LEU A 298 -8.49 -0.52 22.34
C LEU A 298 -9.55 0.58 22.47
N ARG A 299 -9.38 1.51 23.43
CA ARG A 299 -10.29 2.65 23.57
C ARG A 299 -10.30 3.52 22.31
N SER A 300 -9.12 3.85 21.80
CA SER A 300 -8.98 4.67 20.60
C SER A 300 -9.59 4.01 19.36
N ALA A 301 -9.50 2.68 19.25
CA ALA A 301 -10.18 1.94 18.19
C ALA A 301 -11.71 2.02 18.32
N LYS A 302 -12.24 1.89 19.55
CA LYS A 302 -13.67 2.00 19.82
C LYS A 302 -14.22 3.38 19.49
N GLU A 303 -13.55 4.43 19.93
CA GLU A 303 -13.93 5.83 19.66
C GLU A 303 -13.96 6.11 18.15
N ARG A 304 -12.94 5.65 17.40
CA ARG A 304 -12.93 5.74 15.93
C ARG A 304 -14.09 4.97 15.29
N GLY A 305 -14.43 3.80 15.80
CA GLY A 305 -15.57 3.01 15.32
C GLY A 305 -16.89 3.75 15.49
N GLU A 306 -17.12 4.31 16.69
CA GLU A 306 -18.32 5.11 17.01
C GLU A 306 -18.42 6.36 16.10
N GLU A 307 -17.32 7.06 15.84
CA GLU A 307 -17.29 8.20 14.91
C GLU A 307 -17.65 7.82 13.46
N ILE A 308 -17.13 6.69 12.97
CA ILE A 308 -17.42 6.20 11.61
C ILE A 308 -18.89 5.81 11.50
N GLU A 309 -19.44 5.10 12.49
CA GLU A 309 -20.87 4.74 12.52
C GLU A 309 -21.77 5.98 12.48
N ASP A 310 -21.43 7.03 13.22
CA ASP A 310 -22.14 8.30 13.21
C ASP A 310 -22.10 9.01 11.84
N GLU A 311 -20.95 8.99 11.16
CA GLU A 311 -20.82 9.55 9.81
C GLU A 311 -21.64 8.75 8.78
N VAL A 312 -21.59 7.41 8.84
CA VAL A 312 -22.41 6.54 7.97
C VAL A 312 -23.89 6.78 8.22
N HIS A 313 -24.32 6.94 9.47
CA HIS A 313 -25.72 7.21 9.78
C HIS A 313 -26.18 8.55 9.19
N LYS A 314 -25.38 9.61 9.31
CA LYS A 314 -25.67 10.93 8.71
C LYS A 314 -25.76 10.86 7.19
N LEU A 315 -24.83 10.14 6.54
CA LEU A 315 -24.86 9.95 5.08
C LEU A 315 -26.11 9.20 4.63
N THR A 316 -26.48 8.14 5.35
CA THR A 316 -27.69 7.34 5.06
C THR A 316 -28.95 8.19 5.19
N GLN A 317 -29.07 9.00 6.26
CA GLN A 317 -30.18 9.94 6.42
C GLN A 317 -30.21 11.01 5.30
N GLY A 318 -29.05 11.47 4.85
CA GLY A 318 -28.93 12.42 3.74
C GLY A 318 -29.40 11.83 2.41
N VAL A 319 -29.02 10.58 2.11
CA VAL A 319 -29.48 9.84 0.93
C VAL A 319 -30.98 9.57 1.01
N GLU A 320 -31.50 9.10 2.14
CA GLU A 320 -32.95 8.90 2.34
C GLU A 320 -33.74 10.20 2.20
N SER A 321 -33.20 11.32 2.69
CA SER A 321 -33.84 12.62 2.54
C SER A 321 -33.83 13.09 1.08
N ALA A 322 -32.75 12.85 0.34
CA ALA A 322 -32.66 13.16 -1.09
C ALA A 322 -33.59 12.29 -1.94
N LEU A 323 -33.77 11.01 -1.60
CA LEU A 323 -34.69 10.10 -2.27
C LEU A 323 -36.17 10.43 -1.98
N LYS A 324 -36.48 10.97 -0.79
CA LYS A 324 -37.84 11.41 -0.44
C LYS A 324 -38.31 12.66 -1.19
N PHE A 325 -37.42 13.37 -1.90
CA PHE A 325 -37.80 14.52 -2.75
C PHE A 325 -38.29 14.13 -4.15
N ASP A 326 -38.26 12.86 -4.54
CA ASP A 326 -38.80 12.38 -5.82
C ASP A 326 -40.19 11.72 -5.70
N ASP A 327 -40.76 11.61 -4.50
CA ASP A 327 -42.04 10.88 -4.25
C ASP A 327 -43.18 11.76 -3.66
N SER A 328 -43.04 13.09 -3.68
CA SER A 328 -44.11 14.00 -3.22
C SER A 328 -44.81 14.70 -4.40
N ASP A 329 -45.56 13.93 -5.19
CA ASP A 329 -46.68 14.46 -6.00
C ASP A 329 -47.71 13.36 -6.27
N SER A 330 -48.41 12.88 -5.23
CA SER A 330 -49.75 12.28 -5.40
C SER A 330 -50.47 12.04 -4.08
N GLU A 331 -51.62 12.72 -3.93
CA GLU A 331 -52.92 12.36 -3.30
C GLU A 331 -53.57 13.69 -2.87
N ASP A 332 -54.69 14.20 -3.42
CA ASP A 332 -55.94 13.57 -3.87
C ASP A 332 -56.69 14.47 -4.88
N GLY A 333 -57.48 13.85 -5.79
CA GLY A 333 -58.54 14.55 -6.52
C GLY A 333 -58.99 13.87 -7.82
N GLU A 334 -59.92 12.92 -7.72
CA GLU A 334 -60.65 12.33 -8.87
C GLU A 334 -61.27 13.40 -9.80
N SER A 335 -60.92 13.37 -11.09
CA SER A 335 -61.90 13.11 -12.17
C SER A 335 -61.28 13.11 -13.58
N ALA A 336 -61.72 12.12 -14.36
CA ALA A 336 -61.75 12.04 -15.82
C ALA A 336 -60.44 11.79 -16.60
N ILE A 337 -60.28 10.56 -17.10
CA ILE A 337 -59.47 10.25 -18.29
C ILE A 337 -60.37 10.39 -19.52
N PRO A 338 -59.91 11.07 -20.60
CA PRO A 338 -59.68 10.30 -21.82
C PRO A 338 -58.40 10.66 -22.60
N GLU A 339 -57.69 9.58 -22.94
CA GLU A 339 -56.96 9.27 -24.19
C GLU A 339 -55.65 10.00 -24.58
N GLU A 340 -54.60 9.17 -24.70
CA GLU A 340 -53.36 9.42 -25.42
C GLU A 340 -53.63 9.83 -26.87
N LYS A 341 -53.03 10.95 -27.30
CA LYS A 341 -52.77 11.21 -28.73
C LYS A 341 -51.37 10.75 -29.07
N ALA A 342 -51.31 9.78 -29.98
CA ALA A 342 -50.10 9.33 -30.65
C ALA A 342 -49.34 10.50 -31.28
N VAL A 343 -48.03 10.56 -31.03
CA VAL A 343 -47.09 11.48 -31.66
C VAL A 343 -47.03 11.18 -33.16
N THR A 344 -47.22 12.19 -33.99
CA THR A 344 -47.25 12.02 -35.44
C THR A 344 -45.84 12.05 -36.05
N PRO A 345 -45.62 11.43 -37.22
CA PRO A 345 -44.32 11.47 -37.91
C PRO A 345 -43.80 12.88 -38.24
N GLU A 346 -44.64 13.93 -38.19
CA GLU A 346 -44.23 15.33 -38.38
C GLU A 346 -43.52 15.93 -37.15
N ASP A 347 -43.85 15.47 -35.93
CA ASP A 347 -43.21 15.93 -34.69
C ASP A 347 -41.76 15.42 -34.54
N ILE A 348 -41.46 14.29 -35.18
CA ILE A 348 -40.12 13.69 -35.27
C ILE A 348 -39.25 14.44 -36.31
N ALA A 349 -39.86 15.03 -37.33
CA ALA A 349 -39.15 15.79 -38.37
C ALA A 349 -38.68 17.18 -37.87
N LEU A 350 -39.46 17.84 -37.01
CA LEU A 350 -39.11 19.15 -36.43
C LEU A 350 -37.96 19.08 -35.42
N ARG A 351 -37.78 17.94 -34.72
CA ARG A 351 -36.64 17.73 -33.80
C ARG A 351 -35.33 17.44 -34.53
N LYS A 352 -35.35 16.75 -35.68
CA LYS A 352 -34.14 16.51 -36.49
C LYS A 352 -33.59 17.78 -37.16
N GLN A 353 -34.46 18.73 -37.48
CA GLN A 353 -34.04 20.00 -38.11
C GLN A 353 -33.37 20.96 -37.08
N ALA A 354 -33.77 20.90 -35.81
CA ALA A 354 -33.14 21.66 -34.73
C ALA A 354 -31.74 21.14 -34.35
N ASP A 355 -31.48 19.83 -34.48
CA ASP A 355 -30.17 19.23 -34.22
C ASP A 355 -29.17 19.47 -35.38
N GLU A 356 -29.63 19.58 -36.63
CA GLU A 356 -28.77 19.94 -37.78
C GLU A 356 -28.38 21.42 -37.83
N ASP A 357 -29.24 22.33 -37.33
CA ASP A 357 -28.92 23.76 -37.25
C ASP A 357 -27.96 24.09 -36.08
N ARG A 358 -27.95 23.28 -35.02
CA ARG A 358 -26.99 23.42 -33.90
C ARG A 358 -25.59 22.93 -34.26
N ALA A 359 -25.46 22.00 -35.21
CA ALA A 359 -24.18 21.50 -35.71
C ALA A 359 -23.47 22.42 -36.72
N LYS A 360 -24.17 23.43 -37.28
CA LYS A 360 -23.60 24.43 -38.21
C LYS A 360 -23.08 25.71 -37.56
N ALA A 361 -23.31 25.91 -36.25
CA ALA A 361 -22.95 27.15 -35.54
C ALA A 361 -21.59 27.16 -34.84
N SER A 362 -20.76 26.10 -34.97
CA SER A 362 -19.40 26.04 -34.37
C SER A 362 -18.25 25.92 -35.39
N GLY A 363 -18.49 26.23 -36.68
CA GLY A 363 -17.46 26.23 -37.72
C GLY A 363 -17.12 27.62 -38.28
N SER A 364 -15.82 27.95 -38.27
CA SER A 364 -15.12 29.11 -38.90
C SER A 364 -15.01 30.39 -38.06
N SER A 365 -13.91 31.17 -38.03
CA SER A 365 -12.64 31.21 -38.79
C SER A 365 -11.58 31.96 -37.95
N SER A 366 -10.26 31.79 -38.09
CA SER A 366 -9.35 32.38 -39.11
C SER A 366 -7.96 32.51 -38.42
N ALA A 367 -6.78 32.61 -39.04
CA ALA A 367 -6.28 32.51 -40.40
C ALA A 367 -4.73 32.43 -40.31
N VAL A 368 -4.13 31.92 -41.37
CA VAL A 368 -2.69 31.76 -41.63
C VAL A 368 -2.10 33.06 -42.21
N THR A 369 -0.81 33.32 -41.94
CA THR A 369 0.06 34.12 -42.82
C THR A 369 1.27 33.26 -43.26
N ASP A 370 1.48 33.15 -44.58
CA ASP A 370 2.65 32.57 -45.28
C ASP A 370 3.98 33.25 -44.86
N ALA A 371 5.20 32.70 -45.01
CA ALA A 371 5.84 31.92 -46.09
C ALA A 371 7.23 31.35 -45.60
N PRO A 372 8.13 30.76 -46.43
CA PRO A 372 8.20 29.32 -46.71
C PRO A 372 9.63 28.69 -46.62
N GLY A 373 9.68 27.36 -46.80
CA GLY A 373 10.87 26.59 -47.23
C GLY A 373 11.10 25.35 -46.37
N ASP A 374 11.51 24.18 -46.86
CA ASP A 374 11.63 23.60 -48.19
C ASP A 374 11.90 22.09 -47.94
N GLU A 375 11.64 21.25 -48.95
CA GLU A 375 12.15 19.88 -49.12
C GLU A 375 11.62 18.65 -48.30
N LYS A 376 10.92 17.80 -49.06
CA LYS A 376 11.13 16.35 -49.31
C LYS A 376 11.35 15.34 -48.15
N SER A 377 10.54 14.28 -48.23
CA SER A 377 10.94 12.88 -48.52
C SER A 377 10.33 11.80 -47.59
N THR A 378 9.40 11.05 -48.19
CA THR A 378 9.29 9.57 -48.23
C THR A 378 9.40 8.70 -46.97
N SER A 379 8.32 7.91 -46.81
CA SER A 379 8.21 6.53 -46.31
C SER A 379 9.48 5.77 -45.96
N THR A 380 9.45 5.01 -44.86
CA THR A 380 9.53 3.53 -44.84
C THR A 380 9.62 2.99 -43.40
N THR A 381 8.71 2.10 -43.01
CA THR A 381 9.05 0.88 -42.25
C THR A 381 9.76 -0.09 -43.20
N PRO A 382 10.50 -1.15 -42.79
CA PRO A 382 10.39 -1.94 -41.54
C PRO A 382 11.74 -2.46 -40.96
N LYS A 383 11.70 -3.16 -39.81
CA LYS A 383 12.12 -4.58 -39.67
C LYS A 383 12.44 -5.01 -38.24
N THR A 384 11.95 -6.21 -37.97
CA THR A 384 12.28 -7.19 -36.95
C THR A 384 13.76 -7.62 -36.95
N MET A 385 14.31 -7.88 -35.77
CA MET A 385 15.57 -8.58 -35.48
C MET A 385 15.25 -9.55 -34.34
N SER A 386 15.07 -10.86 -34.57
CA SER A 386 16.06 -11.93 -34.74
C SER A 386 16.93 -12.19 -33.50
N GLU A 387 16.77 -13.42 -33.03
CA GLU A 387 17.42 -14.12 -31.92
C GLU A 387 18.95 -13.99 -31.95
N VAL A 388 19.55 -13.78 -30.78
CA VAL A 388 20.98 -13.99 -30.55
C VAL A 388 21.16 -15.16 -29.61
N VAL A 389 21.68 -16.24 -30.18
CA VAL A 389 22.23 -17.42 -29.49
C VAL A 389 23.52 -17.00 -28.81
N ILE A 390 23.62 -17.16 -27.48
CA ILE A 390 24.89 -17.06 -26.74
C ILE A 390 25.25 -18.45 -26.22
N ALA A 391 26.43 -18.89 -26.66
CA ALA A 391 27.04 -20.16 -26.34
C ALA A 391 27.37 -20.29 -24.85
N ARG A 392 27.21 -21.52 -24.35
CA ARG A 392 27.66 -21.98 -23.03
C ARG A 392 29.16 -22.26 -23.09
N ASP A 393 29.94 -21.63 -22.23
CA ASP A 393 31.26 -22.09 -21.84
C ASP A 393 31.25 -22.36 -20.32
N GLN A 394 31.56 -23.60 -19.95
CA GLN A 394 31.85 -24.00 -18.58
C GLN A 394 33.36 -23.91 -18.32
N PRO A 395 33.76 -23.61 -17.08
CA PRO A 395 34.98 -24.18 -16.55
C PRO A 395 34.72 -25.05 -15.31
N GLU A 396 35.61 -26.03 -15.19
CA GLU A 396 35.64 -27.21 -14.35
C GLU A 396 35.70 -26.91 -12.83
N ALA A 397 35.14 -27.84 -12.06
CA ALA A 397 35.25 -27.91 -10.60
C ALA A 397 36.61 -28.49 -10.16
N PRO A 398 37.19 -28.03 -9.03
CA PRO A 398 38.21 -28.78 -8.34
C PRO A 398 37.65 -29.55 -7.13
N SER A 399 38.25 -30.72 -6.97
CA SER A 399 38.02 -31.82 -6.04
C SER A 399 37.99 -31.48 -4.55
N SER A 400 37.18 -32.25 -3.84
CA SER A 400 37.16 -32.45 -2.40
C SER A 400 38.51 -32.91 -1.83
N LYS A 401 38.93 -32.30 -0.71
CA LYS A 401 39.85 -32.90 0.26
C LYS A 401 39.24 -32.83 1.65
N THR A 402 39.02 -34.01 2.20
CA THR A 402 38.77 -34.34 3.61
C THR A 402 39.92 -33.90 4.50
N LEU A 403 39.62 -33.25 5.63
CA LEU A 403 40.48 -33.21 6.81
C LEU A 403 39.59 -33.35 8.05
N ASN A 404 39.77 -34.47 8.74
CA ASN A 404 39.32 -34.72 10.11
C ASN A 404 40.35 -34.14 11.10
N ASP A 405 39.88 -34.03 12.34
CA ASP A 405 40.62 -34.08 13.61
C ASP A 405 40.91 -32.76 14.36
N THR A 406 40.11 -32.60 15.43
CA THR A 406 40.50 -32.34 16.83
C THR A 406 41.42 -31.16 17.16
N GLU A 407 40.94 -30.20 17.96
CA GLU A 407 41.26 -30.08 19.39
C GLU A 407 40.61 -28.84 20.04
N LYS A 408 40.07 -29.04 21.25
CA LYS A 408 39.72 -28.00 22.24
C LYS A 408 40.99 -27.32 22.74
N PRO A 409 40.88 -26.12 23.33
CA PRO A 409 41.07 -26.10 24.79
C PRO A 409 40.08 -25.21 25.54
N SER A 410 39.90 -25.61 26.79
CA SER A 410 39.28 -24.93 27.92
C SER A 410 39.99 -23.63 28.32
N LEU A 411 39.22 -22.57 28.55
CA LEU A 411 39.00 -21.93 29.87
C LEU A 411 37.84 -20.94 29.78
#